data_AF-A0A7S2TVP9-F1
#
_entry.id   AF-A0A7S2TVP9-F1
#
_cell.length_a   1.000
_cell.length_b   1.000
_cell.length_c   1.000
_cell.angle_alpha   90.00
_cell.angle_beta   90.00
_cell.angle_gamma   90.00
#
_symmetry.space_group_name_H-M   'P 1'
#
loop_
_entity.id
_entity.type
_entity.pdbx_description
1 polymer ?
#
loop_
_entity_poly.entity_id
_entity_poly.type
_entity_poly.pdbx_seq_one_letter_code
_entity_poly.pdbx_strand_id
1 'polypeptide(L)'
;MEGVKTKGEDGEAVEPSPFDGIQKNAVLHEAKCFNDKQISARTCSEVLTKIMYLIIQGEEFSPSEISKVFFSVTKLFNSRDVHLRRMVYLSLKNLPADPEEAMMVVNCLAKDMTGKTDLYRANAIRVLAKILHPSMIGSFERFMKQ
;
A
#
# COMPACT_ATOMS: atom_id res chain seq x y z
N MET A 1 26.05 19.20 13.39
CA MET A 1 26.06 20.01 12.16
C MET A 1 24.66 20.55 12.01
N GLU A 2 24.55 21.87 11.96
CA GLU A 2 23.35 22.66 12.27
C GLU A 2 22.20 22.39 11.30
N GLY A 3 20.97 22.33 11.84
CA GLY A 3 19.76 22.25 11.05
C GLY A 3 19.55 23.53 10.25
N VAL A 4 19.46 23.39 8.93
CA VAL A 4 19.18 24.49 8.00
C VAL A 4 17.72 24.90 8.19
N LYS A 5 17.49 26.06 8.81
CA LYS A 5 16.19 26.74 8.81
C LYS A 5 15.91 27.29 7.42
N THR A 6 14.99 26.68 6.69
CA THR A 6 14.37 27.27 5.50
C THR A 6 13.39 28.35 5.96
N LYS A 7 13.65 29.60 5.53
CA LYS A 7 12.91 30.79 5.93
C LYS A 7 11.72 30.97 4.97
N GLY A 8 10.51 30.64 5.42
CA GLY A 8 9.27 30.96 4.71
C GLY A 8 8.94 32.45 4.82
N GLU A 9 8.40 33.02 3.75
CA GLU A 9 7.69 34.31 3.79
C GLU A 9 6.50 34.13 4.74
N ASP A 10 6.30 35.05 5.68
CA ASP A 10 5.28 35.03 6.75
C ASP A 10 5.58 34.21 8.01
N GLY A 11 6.76 34.40 8.63
CA GLY A 11 6.96 34.48 10.09
C GLY A 11 6.55 33.31 11.03
N GLU A 12 5.85 32.28 10.57
CA GLU A 12 5.49 31.09 11.32
C GLU A 12 6.59 30.05 11.15
N ALA A 13 7.04 29.50 12.28
CA ALA A 13 7.97 28.38 12.24
C ALA A 13 7.26 27.19 11.58
N VAL A 14 7.61 26.88 10.34
CA VAL A 14 7.17 25.66 9.67
C VAL A 14 7.72 24.50 10.50
N GLU A 15 6.84 23.77 11.19
CA GLU A 15 7.27 22.57 11.88
C GLU A 15 7.82 21.58 10.85
N PRO A 16 9.00 20.99 11.09
CA PRO A 16 9.59 20.03 10.17
C PRO A 16 8.64 18.85 9.98
N SER A 17 8.45 18.42 8.73
CA SER A 17 7.59 17.29 8.42
C SER A 17 8.14 16.04 9.09
N PRO A 18 7.28 15.14 9.63
CA PRO A 18 7.74 13.85 10.15
C PRO A 18 8.37 12.96 9.07
N PHE A 19 8.26 13.36 7.79
CA PHE A 19 8.88 12.70 6.65
C PHE A 19 10.12 13.46 6.10
N ASP A 20 10.60 14.49 6.80
CA ASP A 20 11.81 15.22 6.40
C ASP A 20 13.03 14.28 6.39
N GLY A 21 13.78 14.31 5.29
CA GLY A 21 14.97 13.48 5.11
C GLY A 21 14.70 11.98 4.88
N ILE A 22 13.45 11.59 4.62
CA ILE A 22 13.13 10.20 4.31
C ILE A 22 13.85 9.73 3.03
N GLN A 23 14.48 8.55 3.11
CA GLN A 23 15.22 7.97 1.99
C GLN A 23 14.54 6.70 1.49
N LYS A 24 14.26 6.61 0.18
CA LYS A 24 13.63 5.44 -0.46
C LYS A 24 14.29 4.13 -0.05
N ASN A 25 15.62 4.04 -0.15
CA ASN A 25 16.36 2.82 0.16
C ASN A 25 16.23 2.39 1.63
N ALA A 26 16.17 3.34 2.56
CA ALA A 26 15.95 3.06 3.97
C ALA A 26 14.53 2.51 4.20
N VAL A 27 13.51 3.14 3.60
CA VAL A 27 12.12 2.67 3.68
C VAL A 27 11.94 1.28 3.07
N LEU A 28 12.55 1.01 1.92
CA LEU A 28 12.56 -0.32 1.29
C LEU A 28 13.26 -1.37 2.15
N HIS A 29 14.29 -0.97 2.92
CA HIS A 29 14.92 -1.85 3.88
C HIS A 29 14.00 -2.16 5.07
N GLU A 30 13.33 -1.15 5.61
CA GLU A 30 12.34 -1.31 6.69
C GLU A 30 11.17 -2.20 6.27
N ALA A 31 10.74 -2.15 5.00
CA ALA A 31 9.66 -2.97 4.45
C ALA A 31 9.88 -4.48 4.56
N LYS A 32 11.11 -4.93 4.85
CA LYS A 32 11.39 -6.33 5.16
C LYS A 32 10.57 -6.85 6.33
N CYS A 33 10.17 -6.00 7.28
CA CYS A 33 9.35 -6.38 8.44
C CYS A 33 7.99 -7.00 8.05
N PHE A 34 7.49 -6.76 6.84
CA PHE A 34 6.26 -7.37 6.34
C PHE A 34 6.36 -8.90 6.17
N ASN A 35 7.60 -9.42 6.18
CA ASN A 35 7.91 -10.83 6.04
C ASN A 35 8.22 -11.51 7.38
N ASP A 36 8.14 -10.78 8.50
CA ASP A 36 8.41 -11.31 9.82
C ASP A 36 7.38 -12.38 10.21
N LYS A 37 7.83 -13.40 10.95
CA LYS A 37 6.94 -14.47 11.44
C LYS A 37 5.79 -13.94 12.31
N GLN A 38 6.05 -12.85 13.03
CA GLN A 38 5.06 -12.15 13.85
C GLN A 38 4.91 -10.72 13.35
N ILE A 39 3.79 -10.46 12.67
CA ILE A 39 3.50 -9.15 12.08
C ILE A 39 3.08 -8.17 13.20
N SER A 40 3.87 -7.10 13.37
CA SER A 40 3.49 -5.94 14.18
C SER A 40 2.65 -4.98 13.34
N ALA A 41 1.35 -4.87 13.63
CA ALA A 41 0.45 -3.99 12.88
C ALA A 41 0.87 -2.52 12.92
N ARG A 42 1.37 -2.05 14.08
CA ARG A 42 1.85 -0.69 14.25
C ARG A 42 3.06 -0.41 13.36
N THR A 43 4.11 -1.23 13.49
CA THR A 43 5.34 -1.08 12.70
C THR A 43 5.05 -1.19 11.21
N CYS A 44 4.21 -2.14 10.81
CA CYS A 44 3.86 -2.29 9.41
C CYS A 44 3.09 -1.08 8.87
N SER A 45 2.19 -0.50 9.67
CA SER A 45 1.43 0.70 9.26
C SER A 45 2.34 1.93 9.14
N GLU A 46 3.31 2.09 10.03
CA GLU A 46 4.31 3.16 9.96
C GLU A 46 5.13 3.05 8.67
N VAL A 47 5.62 1.85 8.33
CA VAL A 47 6.39 1.62 7.09
C VAL A 47 5.53 1.76 5.84
N LEU A 48 4.29 1.28 5.83
CA LEU A 48 3.36 1.50 4.72
C LEU A 48 3.08 2.99 4.50
N THR A 49 2.96 3.77 5.57
CA THR A 49 2.75 5.22 5.46
C THR A 49 3.94 5.91 4.79
N LYS A 50 5.18 5.52 5.16
CA LYS A 50 6.40 6.00 4.52
C LYS A 50 6.45 5.65 3.02
N ILE A 51 6.11 4.41 2.65
CA ILE A 51 6.04 3.99 1.25
C ILE A 51 5.00 4.81 0.49
N MET A 52 3.81 4.96 1.05
CA MET A 52 2.72 5.74 0.47
C MET A 52 3.11 7.21 0.27
N TYR A 53 3.80 7.80 1.24
CA TYR A 53 4.31 9.17 1.14
C TYR A 53 5.25 9.32 -0.06
N LEU A 54 6.24 8.45 -0.20
CA LEU A 54 7.18 8.46 -1.33
C LEU A 54 6.44 8.35 -2.67
N ILE A 55 5.49 7.43 -2.79
CA ILE A 55 4.69 7.25 -4.03
C ILE A 55 3.90 8.52 -4.35
N ILE A 56 3.26 9.14 -3.35
CA ILE A 56 2.44 10.35 -3.54
C ILE A 56 3.30 11.56 -3.94
N GLN A 57 4.54 11.65 -3.44
CA GLN A 57 5.49 12.70 -3.83
C GLN A 57 6.06 12.50 -5.24
N GLY A 58 5.76 11.37 -5.90
CA GLY A 58 6.27 11.05 -7.24
C GLY A 58 7.66 10.43 -7.24
N GLU A 59 8.13 9.90 -6.12
CA GLU A 59 9.38 9.13 -6.07
C GLU A 59 9.29 7.93 -7.03
N GLU A 60 10.29 7.77 -7.90
CA GLU A 60 10.31 6.68 -8.87
C GLU A 60 10.80 5.38 -8.23
N PHE A 61 9.97 4.34 -8.33
CA PHE A 61 10.33 2.98 -7.98
C PHE A 61 10.60 2.20 -9.27
N SER A 62 11.70 1.47 -9.31
CA SER A 62 11.96 0.52 -10.38
C SER A 62 10.91 -0.61 -10.38
N PRO A 63 10.66 -1.26 -11.52
CA PRO A 63 9.74 -2.40 -11.58
C PRO A 63 10.04 -3.47 -10.52
N SER A 64 11.33 -3.77 -10.30
CA SER A 64 11.75 -4.75 -9.30
C SER A 64 11.46 -4.33 -7.85
N GLU A 65 11.50 -3.02 -7.55
CA GLU A 65 11.16 -2.48 -6.23
C GLU A 65 9.65 -2.53 -6.02
N ILE A 66 8.87 -2.15 -7.03
CA ILE A 66 7.40 -2.22 -7.03
C ILE A 66 6.95 -3.65 -6.74
N SER A 67 7.45 -4.63 -7.50
CA SER A 67 7.09 -6.04 -7.30
C SER A 67 7.40 -6.53 -5.89
N LYS A 68 8.60 -6.22 -5.37
CA LYS A 68 8.99 -6.59 -4.00
C LYS A 68 8.07 -5.99 -2.96
N VAL A 69 7.73 -4.71 -3.11
CA VAL A 69 6.81 -4.01 -2.21
C VAL A 69 5.42 -4.65 -2.31
N PHE A 70 4.90 -4.84 -3.53
CA PHE A 70 3.60 -5.45 -3.77
C PHE A 70 3.48 -6.82 -3.09
N PHE A 71 4.41 -7.74 -3.36
CA PHE A 71 4.41 -9.07 -2.74
C PHE A 71 4.59 -9.05 -1.23
N SER A 72 5.28 -8.06 -0.68
CA SER A 72 5.41 -7.92 0.77
C SER A 72 4.12 -7.37 1.38
N VAL A 73 3.45 -6.42 0.72
CA VAL A 73 2.14 -5.89 1.14
C VAL A 73 1.04 -6.96 1.07
N THR A 74 1.04 -7.84 0.07
CA THR A 74 0.03 -8.91 -0.03
C THR A 74 0.09 -9.86 1.17
N LYS A 75 1.24 -10.08 1.80
CA LYS A 75 1.36 -10.91 3.01
C LYS A 75 0.62 -10.31 4.21
N LEU A 76 0.52 -8.98 4.26
CA LEU A 76 -0.21 -8.26 5.31
C LEU A 76 -1.73 -8.44 5.22
N PHE A 77 -2.27 -9.01 4.12
CA PHE A 77 -3.71 -9.32 4.00
C PHE A 77 -4.22 -10.24 5.12
N ASN A 78 -3.34 -11.07 5.70
CA ASN A 78 -3.71 -12.03 6.74
C ASN A 78 -3.87 -11.37 8.12
N SER A 79 -3.52 -10.09 8.28
CA SER A 79 -3.67 -9.39 9.54
C SER A 79 -5.13 -9.18 9.90
N ARG A 80 -5.47 -9.40 11.18
CA ARG A 80 -6.80 -9.12 11.74
C ARG A 80 -6.96 -7.68 12.19
N ASP A 81 -5.87 -6.91 12.23
CA ASP A 81 -5.91 -5.50 12.61
C ASP A 81 -6.60 -4.66 11.53
N VAL A 82 -7.70 -3.99 11.90
CA VAL A 82 -8.56 -3.27 10.97
C VAL A 82 -7.83 -2.07 10.35
N HIS A 83 -6.96 -1.40 11.11
CA HIS A 83 -6.22 -0.25 10.63
C HIS A 83 -5.20 -0.65 9.58
N LEU A 84 -4.38 -1.67 9.86
CA LEU A 84 -3.44 -2.24 8.91
C LEU A 84 -4.16 -2.75 7.66
N ARG A 85 -5.33 -3.37 7.80
CA ARG A 85 -6.13 -3.82 6.66
C ARG A 85 -6.51 -2.67 5.73
N ARG A 86 -6.92 -1.52 6.28
CA ARG A 86 -7.21 -0.31 5.50
C ARG A 86 -5.96 0.21 4.79
N MET A 87 -4.82 0.25 5.48
CA MET A 87 -3.54 0.65 4.89
C MET A 87 -3.15 -0.25 3.72
N VAL A 88 -3.35 -1.56 3.85
CA VAL A 88 -3.09 -2.53 2.79
C VAL A 88 -3.95 -2.29 1.55
N TYR A 89 -5.26 -2.05 1.70
CA TYR A 89 -6.12 -1.69 0.55
C TYR A 89 -5.65 -0.40 -0.12
N LEU A 90 -5.27 0.61 0.68
CA LEU A 90 -4.76 1.87 0.16
C LEU A 90 -3.45 1.66 -0.63
N SER A 91 -2.53 0.84 -0.11
CA SER A 91 -1.28 0.53 -0.80
C SER A 91 -1.50 -0.21 -2.11
N LEU A 92 -2.34 -1.25 -2.13
CA LEU A 92 -2.68 -1.95 -3.37
C LEU A 92 -3.32 -1.05 -4.43
N LYS A 93 -4.09 -0.04 -4.01
CA LYS A 93 -4.73 0.91 -4.93
C LYS A 93 -3.72 1.85 -5.60
N ASN A 94 -2.63 2.19 -4.91
CA ASN A 94 -1.68 3.22 -5.36
C ASN A 94 -0.38 2.65 -5.94
N LEU A 95 -0.07 1.38 -5.66
CA LEU A 95 1.06 0.70 -6.29
C LEU A 95 0.72 0.35 -7.75
N PRO A 96 1.58 0.69 -8.72
CA PRO A 96 1.40 0.27 -10.10
C PRO A 96 1.72 -1.23 -10.23
N ALA A 97 0.74 -2.09 -10.07
CA ALA A 97 0.91 -3.54 -10.22
C ALA A 97 0.81 -3.95 -11.70
N ASP A 98 1.64 -4.90 -12.11
CA ASP A 98 1.45 -5.55 -13.41
C ASP A 98 0.21 -6.48 -13.40
N PRO A 99 -0.26 -6.96 -14.57
CA PRO A 99 -1.45 -7.83 -14.62
C PRO A 99 -1.30 -9.15 -13.87
N GLU A 100 -0.10 -9.72 -13.78
CA GLU A 100 0.15 -10.99 -13.08
C GLU A 100 0.06 -10.79 -11.56
N GLU A 101 0.71 -9.74 -11.06
CA GLU A 101 0.67 -9.29 -9.68
C GLU A 101 -0.77 -8.94 -9.26
N ALA A 102 -1.48 -8.16 -10.06
CA ALA A 102 -2.87 -7.82 -9.83
C ALA A 102 -3.74 -9.09 -9.72
N MET A 103 -3.51 -10.08 -10.58
CA MET A 103 -4.26 -11.35 -10.54
C MET A 103 -4.10 -12.08 -9.20
N MET A 104 -2.92 -12.04 -8.58
CA MET A 104 -2.66 -12.74 -7.32
C MET A 104 -3.52 -12.23 -6.16
N VAL A 105 -3.89 -10.94 -6.16
CA VAL A 105 -4.73 -10.34 -5.11
C VAL A 105 -6.21 -10.33 -5.47
N VAL A 106 -6.59 -10.51 -6.74
CA VAL A 106 -7.99 -10.47 -7.18
C VAL A 106 -8.86 -11.44 -6.39
N ASN A 107 -8.43 -12.69 -6.20
CA ASN A 107 -9.23 -13.67 -5.46
C ASN A 107 -9.42 -13.29 -3.99
N CYS A 108 -8.40 -12.72 -3.35
CA CYS A 108 -8.50 -12.24 -1.96
C CYS A 108 -9.47 -11.06 -1.86
N LEU A 109 -9.36 -10.10 -2.78
CA LEU A 109 -10.24 -8.94 -2.82
C LEU A 109 -11.68 -9.31 -3.20
N ALA A 110 -11.87 -10.26 -4.09
CA ALA A 110 -13.20 -10.70 -4.51
C ALA A 110 -13.93 -11.41 -3.36
N LYS A 111 -13.21 -12.17 -2.52
CA LYS A 111 -13.75 -12.71 -1.26
C LYS A 111 -14.12 -11.61 -0.26
N ASP A 112 -13.27 -10.59 -0.13
CA ASP A 112 -13.58 -9.43 0.74
C ASP A 112 -14.80 -8.65 0.22
N MET A 113 -14.99 -8.57 -1.10
CA MET A 113 -16.13 -7.93 -1.77
C MET A 113 -17.47 -8.63 -1.51
N THR A 114 -17.50 -9.96 -1.41
CA THR A 114 -18.72 -10.72 -1.12
C THR A 114 -18.91 -10.99 0.39
N GLY A 115 -17.96 -10.56 1.22
CA GLY A 115 -17.98 -10.75 2.67
C GLY A 115 -19.10 -10.00 3.41
N LYS A 116 -19.33 -10.38 4.67
CA LYS A 116 -20.34 -9.74 5.54
C LYS A 116 -19.86 -8.42 6.16
N THR A 117 -18.56 -8.15 6.12
CA THR A 117 -17.98 -6.95 6.72
C THR A 117 -18.01 -5.80 5.71
N ASP A 118 -18.96 -4.89 5.88
CA ASP A 118 -19.18 -3.74 5.00
C ASP A 118 -17.91 -2.92 4.73
N LEU A 119 -17.06 -2.76 5.75
CA LEU A 119 -15.79 -2.07 5.64
C LEU A 119 -14.85 -2.74 4.61
N TYR A 120 -14.75 -4.06 4.63
CA TYR A 120 -13.89 -4.80 3.71
C TYR A 120 -14.50 -4.82 2.31
N ARG A 121 -15.83 -4.99 2.20
CA ARG A 121 -16.52 -4.92 0.90
C ARG A 121 -16.25 -3.62 0.17
N ALA A 122 -16.53 -2.48 0.82
CA ALA A 122 -16.42 -1.18 0.18
C ALA A 122 -14.98 -0.85 -0.25
N ASN A 123 -13.99 -1.26 0.54
CA ASN A 123 -12.58 -1.05 0.17
C ASN A 123 -12.14 -2.01 -0.94
N ALA A 124 -12.51 -3.29 -0.88
CA ALA A 124 -12.16 -4.27 -1.89
C ALA A 124 -12.71 -3.89 -3.27
N ILE A 125 -13.96 -3.42 -3.36
CA ILE A 125 -14.56 -2.93 -4.61
C ILE A 125 -13.73 -1.79 -5.21
N ARG A 126 -13.31 -0.81 -4.40
CA ARG A 126 -12.51 0.34 -4.88
C ARG A 126 -11.12 -0.08 -5.36
N VAL A 127 -10.51 -1.06 -4.70
CA VAL A 127 -9.21 -1.60 -5.13
C VAL A 127 -9.36 -2.38 -6.43
N LEU A 128 -10.34 -3.31 -6.50
CA LEU A 128 -10.63 -4.10 -7.70
C LEU A 128 -10.89 -3.21 -8.92
N ALA A 129 -11.70 -2.16 -8.77
CA ALA A 129 -11.99 -1.23 -9.85
C ALA A 129 -10.73 -0.49 -10.39
N LYS A 130 -9.66 -0.42 -9.60
CA LYS A 130 -8.40 0.24 -9.98
C LYS A 130 -7.38 -0.74 -10.58
N ILE A 131 -7.30 -1.96 -10.06
CA ILE A 131 -6.27 -2.94 -10.44
C ILE A 131 -6.73 -3.92 -11.53
N LEU A 132 -8.04 -4.07 -11.76
CA LEU A 132 -8.55 -4.96 -12.81
C LEU A 132 -8.22 -4.40 -14.18
N HIS A 133 -7.30 -5.07 -14.88
CA HIS A 133 -6.99 -4.79 -16.26
C HIS A 133 -8.06 -5.36 -17.20
N PRO A 134 -8.33 -4.77 -18.39
CA PRO A 134 -9.34 -5.29 -19.33
C PRO A 134 -9.21 -6.78 -19.67
N SER A 135 -7.99 -7.30 -19.76
CA SER A 135 -7.74 -8.73 -20.00
C SER A 135 -8.23 -9.66 -18.87
N MET A 136 -8.48 -9.12 -17.67
CA MET A 136 -8.87 -9.89 -16.49
C MET A 136 -10.38 -9.94 -16.26
N ILE A 137 -11.15 -9.10 -16.96
CA ILE A 137 -12.59 -8.92 -16.73
C ILE A 137 -13.35 -10.24 -16.91
N GLY A 138 -13.08 -10.99 -17.98
CA GLY A 138 -13.77 -12.25 -18.26
C GLY A 138 -13.57 -13.30 -17.16
N SER A 139 -12.35 -13.40 -16.61
CA SER A 139 -12.06 -14.30 -15.49
C SER A 139 -12.76 -13.86 -14.20
N PHE A 140 -12.80 -12.55 -13.95
CA PHE A 140 -13.46 -11.98 -12.78
C PHE A 140 -14.99 -12.12 -12.84
N GLU A 141 -15.61 -11.92 -13.99
CA GLU A 141 -17.05 -12.14 -14.18
C GLU A 141 -17.47 -13.58 -13.89
N ARG A 142 -16.67 -14.56 -14.32
CA ARG A 142 -16.91 -15.97 -14.03
C ARG A 142 -16.86 -16.24 -12.52
N PHE A 143 -15.91 -15.63 -11.82
CA PHE A 143 -15.82 -15.74 -10.36
C PHE A 143 -17.07 -15.19 -9.66
N MET A 144 -17.59 -14.03 -10.10
CA MET A 144 -18.78 -13.44 -9.47
C MET A 144 -20.08 -14.23 -9.69
N LYS A 145 -20.13 -15.05 -10.75
CA LYS A 145 -21.30 -15.89 -11.07
C LYS A 145 -21.32 -17.23 -10.31
N GLN A 146 -20.23 -17.59 -9.65
CA GLN A 146 -20.12 -18.79 -8.80
C GLN A 146 -20.66 -18.50 -7.40
#